data_AF-A0A2N3VHK1-F1
#
_entry.id   AF-A0A2N3VHK1-F1
#
_cell.length_a   1.000
_cell.length_b   1.000
_cell.length_c   1.000
_cell.angle_alpha   90.00
_cell.angle_beta   90.00
_cell.angle_gamma   90.00
#
_symmetry.space_group_name_H-M   'P 1'
#
loop_
_entity.id
_entity.type
_entity.pdbx_description
1 polymer ?
#
loop_
_entity_poly.entity_id
_entity_poly.type
_entity_poly.pdbx_seq_one_letter_code
_entity_poly.pdbx_strand_id
1 'polypeptide(L)'
;MPTGKQRRSKRDPELSRRLDEVHNAMKVRRDAADRRETATMDAVQTYLQASGSIRRCTAIRDQRVGELRSRIGQLEREHQAEVTRWRGQQAGAVAAMRELGESDTGIGELLELTSKQVRQLVTSARASERTRIDPDGQDLSTVPGLTLDDRGEVGQESSRAALDVDPLGGQSLA
;
A
#
# COMPACT_ATOMS: atom_id res chain seq x y z
N MET A 1 -42.31 16.32 -90.39
CA MET A 1 -42.93 16.03 -89.08
C MET A 1 -42.01 16.54 -87.97
N PRO A 2 -42.22 17.74 -87.38
CA PRO A 2 -41.41 18.22 -86.27
C PRO A 2 -42.10 17.88 -84.93
N THR A 3 -41.39 17.18 -84.05
CA THR A 3 -41.81 16.89 -82.67
C THR A 3 -41.72 18.17 -81.82
N GLY A 4 -42.86 18.61 -81.30
CA GLY A 4 -42.97 19.78 -80.44
C GLY A 4 -42.13 19.64 -79.18
N LYS A 5 -41.27 20.64 -78.94
CA LYS A 5 -40.40 20.73 -77.76
C LYS A 5 -41.25 20.94 -76.50
N GLN A 6 -41.20 19.98 -75.60
CA GLN A 6 -41.81 20.04 -74.27
C GLN A 6 -41.23 21.25 -73.52
N ARG A 7 -42.06 22.27 -73.29
CA ARG A 7 -41.70 23.44 -72.48
C ARG A 7 -41.44 22.97 -71.06
N ARG A 8 -40.17 23.01 -70.61
CA ARG A 8 -39.84 22.92 -69.18
C ARG A 8 -40.59 24.03 -68.47
N SER A 9 -41.60 23.68 -67.66
CA SER A 9 -42.28 24.64 -66.81
C SER A 9 -41.22 25.30 -65.92
N LYS A 10 -41.26 26.63 -65.84
CA LYS A 10 -40.41 27.39 -64.92
C LYS A 10 -40.73 26.87 -63.51
N ARG A 11 -39.77 26.18 -62.91
CA ARG A 11 -39.83 25.76 -61.51
C ARG A 11 -40.16 27.00 -60.69
N ASP A 12 -41.17 26.89 -59.82
CA ASP A 12 -41.60 28.00 -58.98
C ASP A 12 -40.40 28.48 -58.14
N PRO A 13 -39.98 29.76 -58.27
CA PRO A 13 -38.84 30.29 -57.52
C PRO A 13 -39.08 30.24 -56.01
N GLU A 14 -40.33 30.29 -55.55
CA GLU A 14 -40.65 30.21 -54.13
C GLU A 14 -40.43 28.81 -53.57
N LEU A 15 -40.84 27.77 -54.30
CA LEU A 15 -40.57 26.38 -53.92
C LEU A 15 -39.06 26.06 -53.89
N SER A 16 -38.30 26.64 -54.81
CA SER A 16 -36.85 26.46 -54.85
C SER A 16 -36.17 27.10 -53.63
N ARG A 17 -36.57 28.33 -53.26
CA ARG A 17 -36.07 29.00 -52.05
C ARG A 17 -36.41 28.23 -50.77
N ARG A 18 -37.64 27.74 -50.63
CA ARG A 18 -38.05 26.94 -49.47
C ARG A 18 -37.25 25.65 -49.35
N LEU A 19 -36.93 24.99 -50.47
CA LEU A 19 -36.05 23.82 -50.45
C LEU A 19 -34.64 24.21 -50.00
N ASP A 20 -34.06 25.27 -50.54
CA ASP A 20 -32.73 25.75 -50.15
C ASP A 20 -32.67 26.09 -48.65
N GLU A 21 -33.71 26.73 -48.10
CA GLU A 21 -33.84 27.03 -46.67
C GLU A 21 -33.86 25.77 -45.81
N VAL A 22 -34.64 24.76 -46.21
CA VAL A 22 -34.71 23.47 -45.50
C VAL A 22 -33.38 22.73 -45.57
N HIS A 23 -32.73 22.69 -46.74
CA HIS A 23 -31.40 22.09 -46.90
C HIS A 23 -30.35 22.80 -46.04
N ASN A 24 -30.37 24.13 -45.99
CA ASN A 24 -29.48 24.92 -45.14
C ASN A 24 -29.74 24.66 -43.65
N ALA A 25 -31.01 24.60 -43.22
CA ALA A 25 -31.35 24.30 -41.83
C ALA A 25 -30.90 22.89 -41.40
N MET A 26 -31.06 21.89 -42.27
CA MET A 26 -30.55 20.53 -42.01
C MET A 26 -29.02 20.51 -41.95
N LYS A 27 -28.34 21.21 -42.87
CA LYS A 27 -26.87 21.32 -42.86
C LYS A 27 -26.37 21.95 -41.57
N VAL A 28 -26.95 23.07 -41.14
CA VAL A 28 -26.58 23.75 -39.89
C VAL A 28 -26.77 22.81 -38.68
N ARG A 29 -27.87 22.05 -38.64
CA ARG A 29 -28.11 21.07 -37.56
C ARG A 29 -27.07 19.96 -37.57
N ARG A 30 -26.70 19.44 -38.75
CA ARG A 30 -25.68 18.42 -38.89
C ARG A 30 -24.31 18.93 -38.46
N ASP A 31 -23.89 20.08 -38.98
CA ASP A 31 -22.61 20.70 -38.61
C ASP A 31 -22.55 20.98 -37.10
N ALA A 32 -23.67 21.37 -36.47
CA ALA A 32 -23.76 21.59 -35.03
C ALA A 32 -23.75 20.29 -34.22
N ALA A 33 -24.17 19.16 -34.79
CA ALA A 33 -24.05 17.84 -34.18
C ALA A 33 -22.59 17.34 -34.30
N ASP A 34 -22.00 17.43 -35.49
CA ASP A 34 -20.62 17.00 -35.76
C ASP A 34 -19.61 17.79 -34.88
N ARG A 35 -19.84 19.09 -34.68
CA ARG A 35 -19.02 19.90 -33.74
C ARG A 35 -19.17 19.44 -32.29
N ARG A 36 -20.38 19.08 -31.87
CA ARG A 36 -20.62 18.59 -30.50
C ARG A 36 -19.97 17.23 -30.28
N GLU A 37 -20.07 16.34 -31.27
CA GLU A 37 -19.41 15.04 -31.24
C GLU A 37 -17.89 15.22 -31.14
N THR A 38 -17.30 16.03 -32.03
CA THR A 38 -15.86 16.32 -32.02
C THR A 38 -15.42 16.91 -30.68
N ALA A 39 -16.14 17.91 -30.16
CA ALA A 39 -15.83 18.52 -28.87
C ALA A 39 -15.94 17.51 -27.71
N THR A 40 -16.89 16.58 -27.78
CA THR A 40 -17.06 15.52 -26.78
C THR A 40 -15.90 14.53 -26.87
N MET A 41 -15.49 14.12 -28.07
CA MET A 41 -14.34 13.23 -28.28
C MET A 41 -13.05 13.86 -27.76
N ASP A 42 -12.81 15.14 -28.07
CA ASP A 42 -11.64 15.89 -27.58
C ASP A 42 -11.62 15.98 -26.05
N ALA A 43 -12.79 16.23 -25.43
CA ALA A 43 -12.92 16.27 -23.98
C ALA A 43 -12.66 14.90 -23.34
N VAL A 44 -13.19 13.81 -23.94
CA VAL A 44 -12.93 12.44 -23.49
C VAL A 44 -11.46 12.10 -23.62
N GLN A 45 -10.81 12.43 -24.74
CA GLN A 45 -9.38 12.19 -24.94
C GLN A 45 -8.55 12.93 -23.88
N THR A 46 -8.86 14.20 -23.63
CA THR A 46 -8.20 15.02 -22.61
C THR A 46 -8.36 14.40 -21.22
N TYR A 47 -9.58 13.98 -20.88
CA TYR A 47 -9.86 13.30 -19.62
C TYR A 47 -9.06 12.00 -19.48
N LEU A 48 -9.01 11.16 -20.50
CA LEU A 48 -8.29 9.89 -20.47
C LEU A 48 -6.78 10.11 -20.30
N GLN A 49 -6.21 11.08 -21.02
CA GLN A 49 -4.80 11.45 -20.89
C GLN A 49 -4.48 11.98 -19.48
N ALA A 50 -5.32 12.86 -18.94
CA ALA A 50 -5.16 13.41 -17.60
C ALA A 50 -5.26 12.30 -16.54
N SER A 51 -6.29 11.46 -16.61
CA SER A 51 -6.49 10.36 -15.67
C SER A 51 -5.35 9.34 -15.72
N GLY A 52 -4.82 9.02 -16.91
CA GLY A 52 -3.66 8.16 -17.07
C GLY A 52 -2.39 8.78 -16.48
N SER A 53 -2.20 10.09 -16.65
CA SER A 53 -1.06 10.80 -16.08
C SER A 53 -1.14 10.88 -14.55
N ILE A 54 -2.33 11.13 -13.99
CA ILE A 54 -2.56 11.07 -12.54
C ILE A 54 -2.21 9.68 -11.99
N ARG A 55 -2.73 8.61 -12.60
CA ARG A 55 -2.43 7.23 -12.18
C ARG A 55 -0.93 6.95 -12.18
N ARG A 56 -0.21 7.35 -13.23
CA ARG A 56 1.25 7.18 -13.32
C ARG A 56 2.00 7.96 -12.23
N CYS A 57 1.69 9.24 -12.06
CA CYS A 57 2.32 10.06 -11.03
C CYS A 57 2.05 9.52 -9.62
N THR A 58 0.82 9.07 -9.35
CA THR A 58 0.46 8.43 -8.07
C THR A 58 1.23 7.13 -7.86
N ALA A 59 1.31 6.25 -8.86
CA ALA A 59 2.06 5.00 -8.76
C ALA A 59 3.55 5.23 -8.46
N ILE A 60 4.18 6.19 -9.16
CA ILE A 60 5.58 6.57 -8.92
C ILE A 60 5.77 7.11 -7.51
N ARG A 61 4.86 7.97 -7.04
CA ARG A 61 4.88 8.49 -5.67
C ARG A 61 4.79 7.36 -4.65
N ASP A 62 3.82 6.47 -4.81
CA ASP A 62 3.56 5.40 -3.86
C ASP A 62 4.73 4.41 -3.80
N GLN A 63 5.33 4.10 -4.95
CA GLN A 63 6.57 3.32 -5.02
C GLN A 63 7.70 4.00 -4.23
N ARG A 64 7.98 5.28 -4.49
CA ARG A 64 9.05 6.03 -3.81
C ARG A 64 8.82 6.12 -2.30
N VAL A 65 7.57 6.32 -1.88
CA VAL A 65 7.20 6.33 -0.46
C VAL A 65 7.45 4.95 0.16
N GLY A 66 7.13 3.87 -0.53
CA GLY A 66 7.42 2.50 -0.10
C GLY A 66 8.92 2.24 0.08
N GLU A 67 9.73 2.67 -0.90
CA GLU A 67 11.20 2.57 -0.85
C GLU A 67 11.77 3.35 0.34
N LEU A 68 11.34 4.61 0.54
CA LEU A 68 11.78 5.43 1.65
C LEU A 68 11.41 4.84 3.01
N ARG A 69 10.18 4.34 3.17
CA ARG A 69 9.75 3.66 4.41
C ARG A 69 10.59 2.43 4.69
N SER A 70 10.90 1.64 3.66
CA SER A 70 11.75 0.46 3.79
C SER A 70 13.16 0.84 4.23
N ARG A 71 13.72 1.92 3.66
CA ARG A 71 15.04 2.44 4.01
C ARG A 71 15.10 2.98 5.44
N ILE A 72 14.08 3.71 5.86
CA ILE A 72 13.95 4.20 7.24
C ILE A 72 13.92 3.02 8.20
N GLY A 73 13.05 2.03 7.96
CA GLY A 73 12.96 0.85 8.82
C GLY A 73 14.26 0.04 8.87
N GLN A 74 15.03 -0.01 7.78
CA GLN A 74 16.36 -0.62 7.79
C GLN A 74 17.32 0.16 8.69
N LEU A 75 17.42 1.48 8.52
CA LEU A 75 18.30 2.34 9.31
C LEU A 75 17.95 2.30 10.80
N GLU A 76 16.67 2.25 11.14
CA GLU A 76 16.21 2.11 12.53
C GLU A 76 16.68 0.78 13.14
N ARG A 77 16.58 -0.34 12.40
CA ARG A 77 17.09 -1.64 12.86
C ARG A 77 18.60 -1.65 13.02
N GLU A 78 19.33 -1.09 12.05
CA GLU A 78 20.79 -0.97 12.10
C GLU A 78 21.23 -0.14 13.31
N HIS A 79 20.59 1.01 13.53
CA HIS A 79 20.85 1.85 14.69
C HIS A 79 20.53 1.14 16.01
N GLN A 80 19.38 0.47 16.09
CA GLN A 80 18.99 -0.27 17.30
C GLN A 80 19.96 -1.41 17.60
N ALA A 81 20.45 -2.11 16.58
CA ALA A 81 21.47 -3.15 16.72
C ALA A 81 22.79 -2.54 17.22
N GLU A 82 23.19 -1.40 16.67
CA GLU A 82 24.40 -0.69 17.09
C GLU A 82 24.31 -0.19 18.54
N VAL A 83 23.20 0.43 18.93
CA VAL A 83 22.94 0.85 20.32
C VAL A 83 22.97 -0.35 21.26
N THR A 84 22.37 -1.47 20.86
CA THR A 84 22.38 -2.71 21.65
C THR A 84 23.81 -3.24 21.81
N ARG A 85 24.61 -3.23 20.74
CA ARG A 85 26.03 -3.59 20.79
C ARG A 85 26.81 -2.71 21.77
N TRP A 86 26.66 -1.39 21.68
CA TRP A 86 27.35 -0.45 22.56
C TRP A 86 26.92 -0.59 24.02
N ARG A 87 25.62 -0.80 24.29
CA ARG A 87 25.11 -1.10 25.64
C ARG A 87 25.70 -2.38 26.20
N GLY A 88 25.81 -3.43 25.37
CA GLY A 88 26.48 -4.68 25.76
C GLY A 88 27.95 -4.48 26.10
N GLN A 89 28.67 -3.69 25.30
CA GLN A 89 30.07 -3.35 25.58
C GLN A 89 30.23 -2.54 26.88
N GLN A 90 29.35 -1.56 27.12
CA GLN A 90 29.36 -0.77 28.35
C GLN A 90 29.12 -1.67 29.58
N ALA A 91 28.12 -2.56 29.50
CA ALA A 91 27.84 -3.52 30.55
C ALA A 91 29.02 -4.45 30.82
N GLY A 92 29.66 -4.98 29.76
CA GLY A 92 30.85 -5.81 29.86
C GLY A 92 32.04 -5.10 30.49
N ALA A 93 32.29 -3.84 30.12
CA ALA A 93 33.36 -3.03 30.72
C ALA A 93 33.14 -2.82 32.24
N VAL A 94 31.91 -2.49 32.65
CA VAL A 94 31.56 -2.34 34.07
C VAL A 94 31.71 -3.66 34.83
N ALA A 95 31.32 -4.79 34.23
CA ALA A 95 31.53 -6.11 34.82
C ALA A 95 33.02 -6.43 35.01
N ALA A 96 33.85 -6.16 33.99
CA ALA A 96 35.29 -6.37 34.06
C ALA A 96 35.96 -5.51 35.15
N MET A 97 35.56 -4.24 35.31
CA MET A 97 36.06 -3.38 36.40
C MET A 97 35.75 -3.99 37.77
N ARG A 98 34.53 -4.52 37.95
CA ARG A 98 34.11 -5.18 39.18
C ARG A 98 34.88 -6.48 39.44
N GLU A 99 35.19 -7.25 38.40
CA GLU A 99 36.02 -8.46 38.48
C GLU A 99 37.48 -8.16 38.85
N LEU A 100 38.00 -7.00 38.44
CA LEU A 100 39.31 -6.50 38.84
C LEU A 100 39.36 -5.96 40.28
N GLY A 101 38.24 -5.99 40.99
CA GLY A 101 38.16 -5.65 42.42
C GLY A 101 37.60 -4.26 42.74
N GLU A 102 37.16 -3.50 41.74
CA GLU A 102 36.52 -2.21 42.00
C GLU A 102 35.14 -2.37 42.65
N SER A 103 34.86 -1.51 43.63
CA SER A 103 33.58 -1.50 44.33
C SER A 103 32.48 -0.82 43.49
N ASP A 104 31.22 -1.22 43.68
CA ASP A 104 30.08 -0.61 42.96
C ASP A 104 30.02 0.93 43.15
N THR A 105 30.45 1.42 44.32
CA THR A 105 30.53 2.87 44.61
C THR A 105 31.69 3.52 43.87
N GLY A 106 32.88 2.92 43.87
CA GLY A 106 34.05 3.44 43.15
C GLY A 106 33.85 3.49 41.63
N ILE A 107 33.24 2.45 41.06
CA ILE A 107 32.83 2.44 39.65
C ILE A 107 31.78 3.54 39.38
N GLY A 108 30.83 3.71 40.30
CA GLY A 108 29.80 4.73 40.22
C GLY A 108 30.38 6.15 40.21
N GLU A 109 31.33 6.43 41.09
CA GLU A 109 32.03 7.71 41.13
C GLU A 109 32.85 7.96 39.86
N LEU A 110 33.58 6.96 39.36
CA LEU A 110 34.42 7.10 38.17
C LEU A 110 33.61 7.33 36.88
N LEU A 111 32.46 6.66 36.75
CA LEU A 111 31.63 6.70 35.54
C LEU A 111 30.45 7.66 35.66
N GLU A 112 30.36 8.43 36.74
CA GLU A 112 29.23 9.31 37.07
C GLU A 112 27.88 8.56 37.08
N LEU A 113 27.90 7.33 37.60
CA LEU A 113 26.76 6.44 37.73
C LEU A 113 26.36 6.26 39.19
N THR A 114 25.08 6.05 39.42
CA THR A 114 24.59 5.58 40.72
C THR A 114 24.98 4.11 40.93
N SER A 115 25.19 3.69 42.18
CA SER A 115 25.43 2.28 42.52
C SER A 115 24.32 1.33 42.02
N LYS A 116 23.09 1.83 41.91
CA LYS A 116 21.97 1.10 41.30
C LYS A 116 22.19 0.85 39.81
N GLN A 117 22.63 1.87 39.05
CA GLN A 117 22.93 1.74 37.62
C GLN A 117 24.11 0.80 37.39
N VAL A 118 25.16 0.86 38.22
CA VAL A 118 26.30 -0.07 38.17
C VAL A 118 25.82 -1.52 38.33
N ARG A 119 25.02 -1.82 39.38
CA ARG A 119 24.44 -3.15 39.58
C ARG A 119 23.58 -3.62 38.39
N GLN A 120 22.82 -2.72 37.79
CA GLN A 120 22.00 -3.02 36.62
C GLN A 120 22.87 -3.37 35.39
N LEU A 121 23.96 -2.64 35.15
CA LEU A 121 24.91 -2.94 34.08
C LEU A 121 25.60 -4.29 34.29
N VAL A 122 26.07 -4.59 35.51
CA VAL A 122 26.66 -5.90 35.84
C VAL A 122 25.67 -7.04 35.62
N THR A 123 24.42 -6.86 36.04
CA THR A 123 23.36 -7.85 35.82
C THR A 123 23.08 -8.04 34.33
N SER A 124 23.06 -6.95 33.56
CA SER A 124 22.84 -6.98 32.11
C SER A 124 24.00 -7.66 31.36
N ALA A 125 25.25 -7.49 31.81
CA ALA A 125 26.42 -8.18 31.28
C ALA A 125 26.29 -9.69 31.46
N ARG A 126 25.90 -10.14 32.66
CA ARG A 126 25.67 -11.57 32.95
C ARG A 126 24.55 -12.18 32.13
N ALA A 127 23.45 -11.46 31.93
CA ALA A 127 22.38 -11.91 31.06
C ALA A 127 22.85 -12.08 29.60
N SER A 128 23.65 -11.13 29.11
CA SER A 128 24.21 -11.16 27.75
C SER A 128 25.20 -12.32 27.56
N GLU A 129 26.01 -12.62 28.57
CA GLU A 129 26.95 -13.76 28.59
C GLU A 129 26.18 -15.09 28.54
N ARG A 130 25.09 -15.21 29.31
CA ARG A 130 24.24 -16.40 29.32
C ARG A 130 23.58 -16.66 27.96
N THR A 131 23.12 -15.62 27.27
CA THR A 131 22.57 -15.73 25.91
C THR A 131 23.64 -16.10 24.86
N ARG A 132 24.91 -15.74 25.07
CA ARG A 132 26.01 -16.17 24.17
C ARG A 132 26.40 -17.63 24.33
N ILE A 133 26.36 -18.15 25.56
CA ILE A 133 26.74 -19.53 25.87
C ILE A 133 25.66 -20.52 25.43
N ASP A 134 24.42 -20.06 25.28
CA ASP A 134 23.28 -20.91 24.94
C ASP A 134 22.46 -20.36 23.74
N PRO A 135 22.99 -20.41 22.50
CA PRO A 135 22.22 -20.04 21.31
C PRO A 135 21.20 -21.11 20.89
N ASP A 136 21.34 -22.35 21.40
CA ASP A 136 20.56 -23.54 21.01
C ASP A 136 19.76 -24.20 22.17
N GLY A 137 19.70 -23.54 23.33
CA GLY A 137 18.94 -23.99 24.50
C GLY A 137 17.44 -23.90 24.28
N GLN A 138 16.91 -24.90 23.59
CA GLN A 138 15.48 -25.11 23.39
C GLN A 138 14.71 -24.91 24.70
N ASP A 139 13.68 -24.06 24.60
CA ASP A 139 12.49 -24.03 25.44
C ASP A 139 12.00 -25.46 25.74
N LEU A 140 12.46 -26.04 26.85
CA LEU A 140 11.86 -27.22 27.44
C LEU A 140 11.79 -27.03 28.95
N SER A 141 10.55 -27.08 29.46
CA SER A 141 10.11 -26.85 30.83
C SER A 141 9.84 -25.39 31.15
N THR A 142 8.59 -24.94 31.11
CA THR A 142 7.66 -25.31 32.18
C THR A 142 6.21 -25.24 31.69
N VAL A 143 5.60 -26.43 31.56
CA VAL A 143 4.15 -26.62 31.59
C VAL A 143 3.76 -26.80 33.06
N PRO A 144 2.80 -26.04 33.59
CA PRO A 144 1.97 -26.51 34.69
C PRO A 144 0.52 -26.62 34.20
N GLY A 145 0.07 -27.84 33.94
CA GLY A 145 -1.28 -28.07 33.44
C GLY A 145 -1.64 -29.54 33.29
N LEU A 146 -1.54 -30.32 34.36
CA LEU A 146 -2.22 -31.61 34.49
C LEU A 146 -3.24 -31.50 35.62
N THR A 147 -4.50 -31.29 35.24
CA THR A 147 -5.60 -32.27 35.28
C THR A 147 -6.20 -32.49 36.66
N LEU A 148 -7.39 -31.91 36.86
CA LEU A 148 -8.44 -32.56 37.63
C LEU A 148 -9.71 -32.50 36.77
N ASP A 149 -10.22 -33.68 36.41
CA ASP A 149 -11.55 -33.91 35.87
C ASP A 149 -12.62 -33.21 36.71
N ASP A 150 -13.63 -32.61 36.07
CA ASP A 150 -15.02 -33.05 36.28
C ASP A 150 -15.96 -32.56 35.17
N ARG A 151 -16.96 -33.40 34.91
CA ARG A 151 -17.98 -33.47 33.86
C ARG A 151 -18.83 -32.21 33.63
N GLY A 152 -19.27 -32.08 32.38
CA GLY A 152 -20.51 -31.39 32.01
C GLY A 152 -20.74 -31.27 30.51
N GLU A 153 -21.24 -32.33 29.87
CA GLU A 153 -21.95 -32.23 28.58
C GLU A 153 -23.12 -31.23 28.71
N VAL A 154 -23.41 -30.44 27.66
CA VAL A 154 -24.73 -30.31 26.97
C VAL A 154 -24.58 -29.45 25.69
N GLY A 155 -25.03 -29.98 24.55
CA GLY A 155 -25.68 -29.25 23.43
C GLY A 155 -24.78 -28.70 22.31
N GLN A 156 -24.71 -29.34 21.12
CA GLN A 156 -25.54 -29.08 19.91
C GLN A 156 -25.57 -27.61 19.46
N GLU A 157 -25.51 -27.22 18.19
CA GLU A 157 -25.19 -27.80 16.88
C GLU A 157 -25.34 -26.60 15.91
N SER A 158 -24.63 -26.61 14.78
CA SER A 158 -25.00 -25.92 13.55
C SER A 158 -25.09 -24.38 13.51
N SER A 159 -24.09 -23.74 12.89
CA SER A 159 -24.29 -23.08 11.59
C SER A 159 -22.99 -22.44 11.09
N ARG A 160 -22.36 -23.06 10.09
CA ARG A 160 -21.25 -22.50 9.32
C ARG A 160 -21.53 -22.74 7.84
N ALA A 161 -22.26 -21.80 7.21
CA ALA A 161 -22.26 -21.59 5.77
C ALA A 161 -21.25 -20.46 5.51
N ALA A 162 -20.13 -20.63 4.79
CA ALA A 162 -19.94 -21.14 3.44
C ALA A 162 -20.75 -20.33 2.40
N LEU A 163 -20.18 -19.19 1.99
CA LEU A 163 -20.40 -18.66 0.64
C LEU A 163 -19.02 -18.37 0.04
N ASP A 164 -18.54 -19.45 -0.58
CA ASP A 164 -17.56 -19.47 -1.65
C ASP A 164 -18.33 -19.28 -2.95
N VAL A 165 -17.95 -18.33 -3.80
CA VAL A 165 -18.38 -18.28 -5.21
C VAL A 165 -17.18 -17.89 -6.06
N ASP A 166 -16.80 -18.86 -6.88
CA ASP A 166 -15.65 -18.95 -7.78
C ASP A 166 -15.58 -17.89 -8.90
N PRO A 167 -14.38 -17.71 -9.51
CA PRO A 167 -14.16 -16.98 -10.74
C PRO A 167 -14.28 -17.89 -11.98
N LEU A 168 -15.12 -17.51 -12.94
CA LEU A 168 -15.11 -18.03 -14.32
C LEU A 168 -15.15 -16.80 -15.24
N GLY A 169 -14.29 -16.63 -16.23
CA GLY A 169 -13.82 -17.62 -17.18
C GLY A 169 -14.12 -17.01 -18.56
N GLY A 170 -13.07 -16.71 -19.33
CA GLY A 170 -13.18 -15.95 -20.57
C GLY A 170 -13.95 -16.67 -21.68
N GLN A 171 -14.63 -15.87 -22.51
CA GLN A 171 -15.04 -16.15 -23.89
C GLN A 171 -15.05 -14.76 -24.57
N SER A 172 -14.07 -14.37 -25.40
CA SER A 172 -13.93 -14.73 -26.82
C SER A 172 -15.24 -14.73 -27.58
N LEU A 173 -15.48 -13.69 -28.39
CA LEU A 173 -16.31 -13.74 -29.59
C LEU A 173 -16.12 -12.46 -30.43
N ALA A 174 -15.76 -12.72 -31.71
CA ALA A 174 -15.96 -11.93 -32.94
C ALA A 174 -15.24 -10.58 -33.10
#